data_AF-A0A8J5XGY6-F1
#
_entry.id   AF-A0A8J5XGY6-F1
#
_cell.length_a   1.000
_cell.length_b   1.000
_cell.length_c   1.000
_cell.angle_alpha   90.00
_cell.angle_beta   90.00
_cell.angle_gamma   90.00
#
_symmetry.space_group_name_H-M   'P 1'
#
loop_
_entity.id
_entity.type
_entity.pdbx_description
1 polymer ?
#
loop_
_entity_poly.entity_id
_entity_poly.type
_entity_poly.pdbx_seq_one_letter_code
_entity_poly.pdbx_strand_id
1 'polypeptide(L)'
;MVNSHLFPPSWGVPPEMQTRDYRTLPGGYGHGSGTLAKWIVTKMDEDSQNGCCNFPPAWGEPPTEQKSADSEQLPLGYGTGPAPLAAWIRAKAKELGGYNDAEIDDMSSA
;
A
#
# COMPACT_ATOMS: atom_id res chain seq x y z
N MET A 1 -3.41 -7.54 -21.31
CA MET A 1 -4.42 -7.52 -20.25
C MET A 1 -3.75 -6.89 -19.04
N VAL A 2 -3.95 -5.60 -18.82
CA VAL A 2 -3.40 -4.92 -17.64
C VAL A 2 -4.21 -5.41 -16.44
N ASN A 3 -3.53 -5.88 -15.38
CA ASN A 3 -4.17 -6.40 -14.19
C ASN A 3 -4.76 -5.25 -13.37
N SER A 4 -5.89 -4.69 -13.83
CA SER A 4 -6.64 -3.59 -13.18
C SER A 4 -7.26 -3.96 -11.83
N HIS A 5 -7.05 -5.18 -11.34
CA HIS A 5 -7.51 -5.63 -10.01
C HIS A 5 -6.50 -5.40 -8.89
N LEU A 6 -5.32 -4.85 -9.20
CA LEU A 6 -4.32 -4.53 -8.17
C LEU A 6 -4.52 -3.16 -7.56
N PHE A 7 -5.10 -2.21 -8.32
CA PHE A 7 -5.27 -0.82 -7.89
C PHE A 7 -6.74 -0.50 -7.62
N PRO A 8 -7.01 0.33 -6.61
CA PRO A 8 -8.37 0.78 -6.33
C PRO A 8 -8.88 1.71 -7.45
N PRO A 9 -10.18 1.65 -7.80
CA PRO A 9 -10.76 2.49 -8.83
C PRO A 9 -10.70 3.98 -8.49
N SER A 10 -10.62 4.34 -7.20
CA SER A 10 -10.51 5.73 -6.75
C SER A 10 -9.19 6.41 -7.17
N TRP A 11 -8.13 5.64 -7.45
CA TRP A 11 -6.86 6.20 -7.95
C TRP A 11 -6.88 6.52 -9.44
N GLY A 12 -7.84 5.96 -10.18
CA GLY A 12 -7.98 6.14 -11.62
C GLY A 12 -7.06 5.23 -12.43
N VAL A 13 -6.78 5.64 -13.66
CA VAL A 13 -6.03 4.83 -14.63
C VAL A 13 -4.53 4.95 -14.36
N PRO A 14 -3.80 3.85 -14.15
CA PRO A 14 -2.35 3.90 -14.02
C PRO A 14 -1.71 4.38 -15.34
N PRO A 15 -0.51 4.98 -15.29
CA PRO A 15 0.16 5.48 -16.48
C PRO A 15 0.40 4.35 -17.50
N GLU A 16 -0.12 4.52 -18.73
CA GLU A 16 0.02 3.55 -19.82
C GLU A 16 1.48 3.36 -20.26
N MET A 17 2.31 4.41 -20.10
CA MET A 17 3.75 4.37 -20.36
C MET A 17 4.51 3.92 -19.11
N GLN A 18 4.62 2.61 -18.95
CA GLN A 18 5.43 1.99 -17.92
C GLN A 18 6.84 1.70 -18.45
N THR A 19 7.87 2.10 -17.70
CA THR A 19 9.24 1.72 -18.03
C THR A 19 9.48 0.23 -17.74
N ARG A 20 10.39 -0.42 -18.47
CA ARG A 20 10.76 -1.83 -18.26
C ARG A 20 11.68 -2.03 -17.05
N ASP A 21 11.56 -1.19 -16.04
CA ASP A 21 12.23 -1.38 -14.77
C ASP A 21 11.38 -2.33 -13.93
N TYR A 22 11.99 -3.34 -13.31
CA TYR A 22 11.30 -4.17 -12.33
C TYR A 22 11.80 -3.74 -10.95
N ARG A 23 10.95 -3.03 -10.21
CA ARG A 23 11.24 -2.57 -8.86
C ARG A 23 10.07 -2.89 -7.93
N THR A 24 10.38 -3.01 -6.66
CA THR A 24 9.38 -3.20 -5.62
C THR A 24 8.52 -1.95 -5.50
N LEU A 25 7.21 -2.12 -5.52
CA LEU A 25 6.23 -1.05 -5.42
C LEU A 25 5.98 -0.76 -3.93
N PRO A 26 5.97 0.52 -3.53
CA PRO A 26 5.59 0.90 -2.18
C PRO A 26 4.11 0.58 -1.92
N GLY A 27 3.72 0.47 -0.65
CA GLY A 27 2.34 0.12 -0.29
C GLY A 27 1.99 -1.36 -0.42
N GLY A 28 2.95 -2.23 -0.74
CA GLY A 28 2.71 -3.67 -0.86
C GLY A 28 1.88 -4.06 -2.10
N TYR A 29 1.88 -3.20 -3.12
CA TYR A 29 1.33 -3.48 -4.45
C TYR A 29 2.18 -4.48 -5.27
N GLY A 30 3.22 -5.05 -4.66
CA GLY A 30 4.09 -6.06 -5.26
C GLY A 30 5.26 -5.43 -6.02
N HIS A 31 5.42 -5.77 -7.29
CA HIS A 31 6.54 -5.33 -8.12
C HIS A 31 6.05 -4.79 -9.45
N GLY A 32 6.73 -3.77 -9.97
CA GLY A 32 6.39 -3.18 -11.25
C GLY A 32 7.34 -2.08 -11.67
N SER A 33 6.86 -1.26 -12.60
CA SER A 33 7.66 -0.21 -13.25
C SER A 33 7.99 0.97 -12.34
N GLY A 34 9.15 1.59 -12.54
CA GLY A 34 9.53 2.79 -11.79
C GLY A 34 8.54 3.95 -11.96
N THR A 35 7.95 4.11 -13.15
CA THR A 35 6.86 5.07 -13.38
C THR A 35 5.63 4.74 -12.56
N LEU A 36 5.29 3.45 -12.45
CA LEU A 36 4.16 2.98 -11.67
C LEU A 36 4.41 3.16 -10.18
N ALA A 37 5.63 2.86 -9.70
CA ALA A 37 6.04 3.10 -8.32
C ALA A 37 5.85 4.57 -7.93
N LYS A 38 6.32 5.51 -8.78
CA LYS A 38 6.12 6.95 -8.55
C LYS A 38 4.65 7.33 -8.48
N TRP A 39 3.83 6.82 -9.40
CA TRP A 39 2.40 7.09 -9.42
C TRP A 39 1.69 6.59 -8.15
N ILE A 40 2.03 5.39 -7.69
CA ILE A 40 1.53 4.82 -6.43
C ILE A 40 1.92 5.71 -5.25
N VAL A 41 3.20 6.11 -5.13
CA VAL A 41 3.65 7.01 -4.06
C VAL A 41 2.83 8.29 -4.04
N THR A 42 2.64 8.93 -5.20
CA THR A 42 1.84 10.16 -5.28
C THR A 42 0.40 9.94 -4.82
N LYS A 43 -0.24 8.84 -5.24
CA LYS A 43 -1.60 8.52 -4.82
C LYS A 43 -1.72 8.22 -3.33
N MET A 44 -0.73 7.53 -2.76
CA MET A 44 -0.67 7.25 -1.32
C MET A 44 -0.45 8.52 -0.50
N ASP A 45 0.38 9.45 -0.98
CA ASP A 45 0.58 10.75 -0.35
C ASP A 45 -0.71 11.57 -0.36
N GLU A 46 -1.42 11.59 -1.50
CA GLU A 46 -2.76 12.20 -1.60
C GLU A 46 -3.74 11.55 -0.60
N ASP A 47 -3.79 10.21 -0.53
CA ASP A 47 -4.66 9.50 0.42
C ASP A 47 -4.31 9.81 1.89
N SER A 48 -3.02 9.80 2.22
CA SER A 48 -2.53 10.16 3.56
C SER A 48 -2.94 11.58 3.94
N GLN A 49 -2.95 12.52 2.99
CA GLN A 49 -3.42 13.89 3.22
C GLN A 49 -4.94 13.98 3.37
N ASN A 50 -5.68 13.12 2.67
CA ASN A 50 -7.15 13.05 2.77
C ASN A 50 -7.63 12.26 3.99
N GLY A 51 -6.73 11.70 4.81
CA GLY A 51 -7.07 10.85 5.95
C GLY A 51 -7.87 9.61 5.54
N CYS A 52 -7.83 9.27 4.25
CA CYS A 52 -8.49 8.13 3.66
C CYS A 52 -7.39 7.14 3.30
N CYS A 53 -7.56 5.88 3.66
CA CYS A 53 -6.57 4.86 3.40
C CYS A 53 -7.09 4.00 2.24
N ASN A 54 -6.56 4.19 1.04
CA ASN A 54 -6.96 3.38 -0.11
C ASN A 54 -6.02 2.18 -0.28
N PHE A 55 -6.57 0.98 -0.06
CA PHE A 55 -5.81 -0.26 -0.06
C PHE A 55 -5.96 -1.00 -1.40
N PRO A 56 -4.99 -1.85 -1.76
CA PRO A 56 -5.13 -2.71 -2.92
C PRO A 56 -6.35 -3.62 -2.74
N PRO A 57 -7.31 -3.66 -3.68
CA PRO A 57 -8.48 -4.54 -3.59
C PRO A 57 -8.11 -6.02 -3.54
N ALA A 58 -6.90 -6.38 -4.01
CA ALA A 58 -6.33 -7.72 -3.87
C ALA A 58 -6.16 -8.16 -2.39
N TRP A 59 -6.03 -7.23 -1.45
CA TRP A 59 -5.91 -7.53 -0.02
C TRP A 59 -7.26 -7.81 0.65
N GLY A 60 -8.35 -7.47 -0.04
CA GLY A 60 -9.71 -7.53 0.49
C GLY A 60 -10.09 -6.27 1.27
N GLU A 61 -11.17 -6.37 2.01
CA GLU A 61 -11.70 -5.26 2.81
C GLU A 61 -10.86 -5.07 4.08
N PRO A 62 -10.45 -3.83 4.42
CA PRO A 62 -9.80 -3.57 5.70
C PRO A 62 -10.78 -3.87 6.84
N PRO A 63 -10.27 -4.18 8.05
CA PRO A 63 -11.12 -4.41 9.20
C PRO A 63 -12.01 -3.19 9.45
N THR A 64 -13.32 -3.40 9.51
CA THR A 64 -14.31 -2.32 9.71
C THR A 64 -14.15 -1.63 11.07
N GLU A 65 -13.46 -2.29 12.01
CA GLU A 65 -13.11 -1.74 13.33
C GLU A 65 -11.90 -0.80 13.24
N GLN A 66 -12.08 0.34 12.58
CA GLN A 66 -11.07 1.39 12.44
C GLN A 66 -11.07 2.37 13.63
N LYS A 67 -11.96 2.19 14.61
CA LYS A 67 -12.07 3.07 15.77
C LYS A 67 -11.10 2.64 16.86
N SER A 68 -9.84 3.02 16.71
CA SER A 68 -8.89 3.02 17.83
C SER A 68 -8.56 4.46 18.19
N ALA A 69 -8.61 4.77 19.49
CA ALA A 69 -8.19 6.07 20.01
C ALA A 69 -6.67 6.29 19.81
N ASP A 70 -5.93 5.20 19.66
CA ASP A 70 -4.50 5.19 19.40
C ASP A 70 -4.25 5.20 17.88
N SER A 71 -3.54 6.22 17.42
CA SER A 71 -3.10 6.36 16.03
C SER A 71 -1.63 5.94 15.94
N GLU A 72 -1.38 4.74 15.40
CA GLU A 72 -0.06 4.18 15.20
C GLU A 72 0.43 4.44 13.76
N GLN A 73 1.75 4.47 13.57
CA GLN A 73 2.33 4.54 12.23
C GLN A 73 2.01 3.24 11.46
N LEU A 74 1.38 3.40 10.30
CA LEU A 74 1.04 2.29 9.42
C LEU A 74 2.29 1.87 8.63
N PRO A 75 2.60 0.57 8.56
CA PRO A 75 3.69 0.08 7.75
C PRO A 75 3.42 0.35 6.26
N LEU A 76 4.47 0.35 5.41
CA LEU A 76 4.41 0.58 3.95
C LEU A 76 4.07 2.02 3.52
N GLY A 77 4.14 2.98 4.43
CA GLY A 77 3.99 4.40 4.11
C GLY A 77 2.54 4.88 3.98
N TYR A 78 1.57 4.15 4.55
CA TYR A 78 0.16 4.54 4.57
C TYR A 78 -0.17 5.68 5.56
N GLY A 79 0.83 6.28 6.19
CA GLY A 79 0.66 7.35 7.17
C GLY A 79 0.39 6.82 8.57
N THR A 80 -0.50 7.48 9.31
CA THR A 80 -0.86 7.12 10.68
C THR A 80 -2.32 6.69 10.74
N GLY A 81 -2.62 5.61 11.44
CA GLY A 81 -3.98 5.08 11.53
C GLY A 81 -4.19 4.17 12.73
N PRO A 82 -5.39 3.60 12.87
CA PRO A 82 -5.74 2.79 14.03
C PRO A 82 -4.92 1.48 14.08
N ALA A 83 -4.53 1.07 15.29
CA ALA A 83 -3.83 -0.19 15.59
C ALA A 83 -4.31 -1.45 14.81
N PRO A 84 -5.63 -1.77 14.75
CA PRO A 84 -6.13 -2.93 14.01
C PRO A 84 -5.89 -2.83 12.50
N LEU A 85 -5.82 -1.60 11.96
CA LEU A 85 -5.49 -1.38 10.56
C LEU A 85 -4.00 -1.61 10.30
N ALA A 86 -3.12 -1.10 11.17
CA ALA A 86 -1.69 -1.40 11.12
C ALA A 86 -1.45 -2.92 11.15
N ALA A 87 -2.20 -3.60 12.03
CA ALA A 87 -2.14 -5.04 12.19
C ALA A 87 -2.60 -5.84 10.96
N TRP A 88 -3.59 -5.32 10.25
CA TRP A 88 -4.08 -5.91 9.02
C TRP A 88 -3.11 -5.67 7.85
N ILE A 89 -2.55 -4.45 7.73
CA ILE A 89 -1.57 -4.10 6.70
C ILE A 89 -0.34 -4.99 6.81
N ARG A 90 0.23 -5.16 8.01
CA ARG A 90 1.39 -6.08 8.22
C ARG A 90 1.08 -7.52 7.82
N ALA A 91 -0.13 -8.00 8.14
CA ALA A 91 -0.54 -9.36 7.82
C ALA A 91 -0.69 -9.56 6.30
N LYS A 92 -1.29 -8.59 5.61
CA LYS A 92 -1.49 -8.64 4.16
C LYS A 92 -0.21 -8.43 3.36
N ALA A 93 0.68 -7.55 3.82
CA ALA A 93 2.00 -7.38 3.25
C ALA A 93 2.81 -8.69 3.27
N LYS A 94 2.72 -9.43 4.37
CA LYS A 94 3.32 -10.77 4.53
C LYS A 94 2.67 -11.82 3.63
N GLU A 95 1.34 -11.80 3.49
CA GLU A 95 0.58 -12.79 2.74
C GLU A 95 0.69 -12.63 1.22
N LEU A 96 0.67 -11.38 0.72
CA LEU A 96 0.50 -11.08 -0.70
C LEU A 96 1.74 -10.47 -1.36
N GLY A 97 2.61 -9.84 -0.59
CA GLY A 97 3.77 -9.13 -1.12
C GLY A 97 5.00 -10.00 -1.39
N GLY A 98 5.06 -11.23 -0.88
CA GLY A 98 6.29 -12.03 -0.93
C GLY A 98 7.46 -11.38 -0.17
N TYR A 99 7.15 -10.46 0.75
CA TYR A 99 8.13 -9.80 1.61
C TYR A 99 8.53 -10.75 2.76
N ASN A 100 9.83 -10.88 3.02
CA ASN A 100 10.35 -11.60 4.17
C ASN A 100 10.26 -10.72 5.44
N ASP A 101 10.22 -11.35 6.62
CA ASP A 101 10.08 -10.69 7.92
C ASP A 101 11.07 -9.53 8.14
N ALA A 102 12.30 -9.65 7.64
CA ALA A 102 13.34 -8.63 7.73
C ALA A 102 13.05 -7.35 6.95
N GLU A 103 12.34 -7.41 5.81
CA GLU A 103 12.08 -6.23 4.97
C GLU A 103 10.87 -5.43 5.46
N ILE A 104 9.93 -6.08 6.15
CA ILE A 104 8.81 -5.39 6.80
C ILE A 104 9.29 -4.61 8.04
N ASP A 105 10.28 -5.13 8.77
CA ASP A 105 10.85 -4.53 9.98
C ASP A 105 11.84 -3.38 9.69
N ASP A 106 12.69 -3.52 8.66
CA ASP A 106 13.62 -2.47 8.21
C ASP A 106 12.86 -1.21 7.74
N MET A 107 11.73 -1.40 7.04
CA MET A 107 10.85 -0.30 6.62
C MET A 107 10.00 0.30 7.74
N SER A 108 10.03 -0.27 8.95
CA SER A 108 9.40 0.28 10.15
C SER A 108 10.40 1.01 11.07
N SER A 109 11.70 0.98 10.75
CA SER A 109 12.79 1.49 11.60
C SER A 109 13.58 2.67 11.02
N ALA A 110 13.14 3.29 9.92
CA ALA A 110 13.79 4.47 9.32
C ALA A 110 13.05 5.78 9.58
#